data_AF-A0A1C3NRJ6-F1
#
_entry.id   AF-A0A1C3NRJ6-F1
#
_cell.length_a   1.000
_cell.length_b   1.000
_cell.length_c   1.000
_cell.angle_alpha   90.00
_cell.angle_beta   90.00
_cell.angle_gamma   90.00
#
_symmetry.space_group_name_H-M   'P 1'
#
loop_
_entity.id
_entity.type
_entity.pdbx_description
1 polymer ?
#
loop_
_entity_poly.entity_id
_entity_poly.type
_entity_poly.pdbx_seq_one_letter_code
_entity_poly.pdbx_strand_id
1 'polypeptide(L)'
;MTQDNGEAPLRLVVTAKGNHARQNTNLRELDSLLKVLDDEGEPVTLDGDGRGFIAPFRAQVTLSGMYLPVDFVKDTVHKFQGRECDEIVFSTVLDKKRYNQERKRLDFVDDPRMINVAVSRAKHRFTLVTGDEVFTGNNGHIAALMRYVIYYAQDEQIVRAPVVSAFDLLYREYDQSLARLNARLRLKDSRYKSEQIAAQILRQVLSTSACHALMVHDQVKLDQVASPNTPGLTDRERAFMARASCDFVIYFRVGKIPVGVIEVDGGSHDRPDQAARDALKNGILAKSGILILRLRTVESRIEERVAEFVAQWASPAQDE
;
A
#
# COMPACT_ATOMS: atom_id res chain seq x y z
N MET A 1 7.12 -39.49 4.22
CA MET A 1 6.14 -39.40 3.12
C MET A 1 4.82 -39.04 3.76
N THR A 2 4.49 -37.76 3.77
CA THR A 2 3.16 -37.26 4.16
C THR A 2 2.17 -37.59 3.04
N GLN A 3 0.94 -37.95 3.40
CA GLN A 3 -0.13 -38.24 2.45
C GLN A 3 -0.49 -36.94 1.71
N ASP A 4 -0.60 -37.04 0.38
CA ASP A 4 -1.06 -35.94 -0.48
C ASP A 4 -2.59 -35.94 -0.49
N ASN A 5 -3.19 -34.98 0.23
CA ASN A 5 -4.65 -34.82 0.35
C ASN A 5 -5.22 -33.82 -0.67
N GLY A 6 -4.47 -33.47 -1.72
CA GLY A 6 -4.84 -32.36 -2.61
C GLY A 6 -4.55 -30.98 -2.02
N GLU A 7 -3.64 -30.92 -1.05
CA GLU A 7 -3.15 -29.66 -0.47
C GLU A 7 -2.41 -28.87 -1.55
N ALA A 8 -2.45 -27.53 -1.46
CA ALA A 8 -1.71 -26.62 -2.33
C ALA A 8 -0.45 -26.13 -1.59
N PRO A 9 0.64 -26.93 -1.56
CA PRO A 9 1.74 -26.72 -0.61
C PRO A 9 2.64 -25.54 -0.95
N LEU A 10 2.58 -25.03 -2.18
CA LEU A 10 3.45 -23.98 -2.66
C LEU A 10 2.61 -22.88 -3.30
N ARG A 11 2.94 -21.64 -2.96
CA ARG A 11 2.38 -20.43 -3.56
C ARG A 11 3.47 -19.44 -3.91
N LEU A 12 3.28 -18.76 -5.04
CA LEU A 12 4.07 -17.60 -5.43
C LEU A 12 3.16 -16.39 -5.61
N VAL A 13 3.46 -15.31 -4.89
CA VAL A 13 2.82 -14.01 -5.04
C VAL A 13 3.86 -13.01 -5.56
N VAL A 14 3.67 -12.55 -6.80
CA VAL A 14 4.55 -11.55 -7.41
C VAL A 14 3.82 -10.21 -7.44
N THR A 15 4.39 -9.16 -6.84
CA THR A 15 3.77 -7.83 -6.86
C THR A 15 3.70 -7.24 -8.26
N ALA A 16 2.83 -6.24 -8.47
CA ALA A 16 2.86 -5.45 -9.70
C ALA A 16 4.22 -4.78 -9.93
N LYS A 17 4.51 -4.46 -11.21
CA LYS A 17 5.69 -3.69 -11.61
C LYS A 17 5.81 -2.41 -10.81
N GLY A 18 7.04 -2.08 -10.41
CA GLY A 18 7.31 -0.84 -9.71
C GLY A 18 8.42 -0.95 -8.70
N ASN A 19 8.67 0.17 -8.05
CA ASN A 19 9.74 0.33 -7.07
C ASN A 19 9.12 0.58 -5.70
N HIS A 20 8.49 -0.45 -5.14
CA HIS A 20 7.62 -0.37 -3.95
C HIS A 20 8.38 -0.32 -2.63
N ALA A 21 9.63 -0.76 -2.58
CA ALA A 21 10.37 -0.87 -1.33
C ALA A 21 10.82 0.50 -0.78
N ARG A 22 10.70 0.71 0.53
CA ARG A 22 11.15 1.91 1.26
C ARG A 22 11.83 1.47 2.56
N GLN A 23 13.09 1.88 2.76
CA GLN A 23 13.80 1.66 4.03
C GLN A 23 13.69 0.22 4.59
N ASN A 24 13.91 -0.79 3.74
CA ASN A 24 13.77 -2.22 4.09
C ASN A 24 12.33 -2.65 4.46
N THR A 25 11.33 -1.96 3.95
CA THR A 25 9.92 -2.37 3.98
C THR A 25 9.36 -2.39 2.57
N ASN A 26 8.33 -3.19 2.34
CA ASN A 26 7.58 -3.25 1.08
C ASN A 26 6.10 -3.45 1.42
N LEU A 27 5.36 -2.34 1.45
CA LEU A 27 3.91 -2.35 1.72
C LEU A 27 3.16 -3.09 0.61
N ARG A 28 3.62 -3.00 -0.64
CA ARG A 28 2.94 -3.68 -1.76
C ARG A 28 2.99 -5.20 -1.63
N GLU A 29 4.05 -5.77 -1.06
CA GLU A 29 4.09 -7.21 -0.75
C GLU A 29 3.03 -7.60 0.28
N LEU A 30 2.82 -6.78 1.32
CA LEU A 30 1.76 -7.02 2.31
C LEU A 30 0.37 -6.85 1.71
N ASP A 31 0.13 -5.80 0.94
CA ASP A 31 -1.14 -5.56 0.25
C ASP A 31 -1.48 -6.71 -0.70
N SER A 32 -0.47 -7.20 -1.43
CA SER A 32 -0.62 -8.31 -2.38
C SER A 32 -0.92 -9.62 -1.67
N LEU A 33 -0.24 -9.89 -0.55
CA LEU A 33 -0.52 -11.04 0.30
C LEU A 33 -1.94 -10.98 0.87
N LEU A 34 -2.34 -9.84 1.45
CA LEU A 34 -3.67 -9.66 2.02
C LEU A 34 -4.76 -9.86 0.97
N LYS A 35 -4.60 -9.27 -0.22
CA LYS A 35 -5.56 -9.47 -1.32
C LYS A 35 -5.72 -10.95 -1.68
N VAL A 36 -4.61 -11.69 -1.76
CA VAL A 36 -4.67 -13.13 -2.04
C VAL A 36 -5.36 -13.89 -0.91
N LEU A 37 -5.08 -13.57 0.35
CA LEU A 37 -5.75 -14.20 1.50
C LEU A 37 -7.25 -13.87 1.54
N ASP A 38 -7.63 -12.63 1.23
CA ASP A 38 -9.04 -12.20 1.16
C ASP A 38 -9.79 -12.95 0.05
N ASP A 39 -9.14 -13.19 -1.10
CA ASP A 39 -9.75 -13.88 -2.26
C ASP A 39 -9.93 -15.38 -2.04
N GLU A 40 -9.11 -16.02 -1.20
CA GLU A 40 -9.21 -17.44 -0.91
C GLU A 40 -10.34 -17.80 0.06
N GLY A 41 -10.86 -16.84 0.82
CA GLY A 41 -11.90 -17.09 1.81
C GLY A 41 -11.37 -17.79 3.08
N GLU A 42 -12.05 -18.85 3.51
CA GLU A 42 -11.70 -19.59 4.74
C GLU A 42 -10.26 -20.15 4.64
N PRO A 43 -9.43 -20.04 5.70
CA PRO A 43 -8.08 -20.58 5.70
C PRO A 43 -8.09 -22.07 5.35
N VAL A 44 -7.08 -22.53 4.61
CA VAL A 44 -6.67 -23.95 4.65
C VAL A 44 -6.68 -24.37 6.11
N THR A 45 -7.36 -25.46 6.44
CA THR A 45 -7.51 -25.98 7.81
C THR A 45 -6.17 -25.86 8.55
N LEU A 46 -6.07 -24.82 9.39
CA LEU A 46 -4.89 -24.57 10.20
C LEU A 46 -5.04 -25.53 11.37
N ASP A 47 -4.35 -26.66 11.30
CA ASP A 47 -4.43 -27.75 12.27
C ASP A 47 -3.95 -27.36 13.69
N GLY A 48 -3.50 -26.11 13.88
CA GLY A 48 -3.48 -25.43 15.18
C GLY A 48 -2.29 -24.51 15.41
N ASP A 49 -1.27 -24.55 14.55
CA ASP A 49 -0.04 -23.76 14.70
C ASP A 49 -0.06 -22.43 13.94
N GLY A 50 -1.12 -22.20 13.16
CA GLY A 50 -1.45 -20.91 12.57
C GLY A 50 -0.51 -20.53 11.43
N ARG A 51 -0.34 -19.22 11.22
CA ARG A 51 0.44 -18.68 10.09
C ARG A 51 1.69 -17.97 10.57
N GLY A 52 2.82 -18.17 9.91
CA GLY A 52 4.06 -17.44 10.15
C GLY A 52 4.36 -16.47 9.02
N PHE A 53 4.73 -15.24 9.35
CA PHE A 53 5.28 -14.27 8.42
C PHE A 53 6.77 -14.05 8.73
N ILE A 54 7.60 -14.32 7.73
CA ILE A 54 9.05 -14.25 7.83
C ILE A 54 9.56 -13.26 6.79
N ALA A 55 10.47 -12.37 7.22
CA ALA A 55 11.18 -11.47 6.31
C ALA A 55 12.66 -11.32 6.71
N PRO A 56 13.57 -11.02 5.75
CA PRO A 56 14.99 -10.77 6.03
C PRO A 56 15.22 -9.52 6.91
N PHE A 57 14.33 -8.53 6.80
CA PHE A 57 14.49 -7.23 7.43
C PHE A 57 13.51 -7.02 8.58
N ARG A 58 14.04 -6.61 9.75
CA ARG A 58 13.21 -6.28 10.93
C ARG A 58 12.20 -5.16 10.67
N ALA A 59 12.52 -4.22 9.79
CA ALA A 59 11.59 -3.15 9.41
C ALA A 59 10.31 -3.72 8.76
N GLN A 60 10.44 -4.71 7.87
CA GLN A 60 9.29 -5.37 7.26
C GLN A 60 8.45 -6.15 8.29
N VAL A 61 9.11 -6.84 9.23
CA VAL A 61 8.41 -7.52 10.34
C VAL A 61 7.64 -6.52 11.21
N THR A 62 8.21 -5.34 11.45
CA THR A 62 7.53 -4.28 12.21
C THR A 62 6.34 -3.72 11.42
N LEU A 63 6.52 -3.50 10.11
CA LEU A 63 5.44 -3.06 9.22
C LEU A 63 4.30 -4.09 9.20
N SER A 64 4.61 -5.38 9.07
CA SER A 64 3.60 -6.45 9.00
C SER A 64 2.77 -6.56 10.28
N GLY A 65 3.29 -6.12 11.44
CA GLY A 65 2.54 -5.98 12.68
C GLY A 65 1.32 -5.05 12.59
N MET A 66 1.34 -4.07 11.69
CA MET A 66 0.25 -3.10 11.51
C MET A 66 -0.81 -3.55 10.50
N TYR A 67 -0.49 -4.49 9.60
CA TYR A 67 -1.36 -4.85 8.47
C TYR A 67 -1.82 -6.30 8.50
N LEU A 68 -0.96 -7.22 8.93
CA LEU A 68 -1.32 -8.64 8.95
C LEU A 68 -2.20 -8.97 10.15
N PRO A 69 -3.18 -9.88 9.99
CA PRO A 69 -4.01 -10.40 11.07
C PRO A 69 -3.23 -10.85 12.32
N VAL A 70 -3.94 -10.92 13.45
CA VAL A 70 -3.35 -11.23 14.76
C VAL A 70 -2.87 -12.68 14.88
N ASP A 71 -3.40 -13.60 14.07
CA ASP A 71 -3.01 -15.01 14.03
C ASP A 71 -1.68 -15.25 13.30
N PHE A 72 -1.11 -14.22 12.66
CA PHE A 72 0.25 -14.29 12.14
C PHE A 72 1.29 -14.12 13.24
N VAL A 73 2.14 -15.13 13.38
CA VAL A 73 3.42 -15.02 14.07
C VAL A 73 4.40 -14.28 13.16
N LYS A 74 4.97 -13.17 13.61
CA LYS A 74 5.81 -12.31 12.76
C LYS A 74 7.21 -12.22 13.34
N ASP A 75 8.22 -12.71 12.61
CA ASP A 75 9.61 -12.53 13.04
C ASP A 75 10.60 -12.50 11.86
N THR A 76 11.86 -12.13 12.15
CA THR A 76 12.94 -12.29 11.18
C THR A 76 13.33 -13.76 11.07
N VAL A 77 13.89 -14.15 9.92
CA VAL A 77 14.27 -15.54 9.64
C VAL A 77 15.15 -16.14 10.75
N HIS A 78 16.10 -15.36 11.26
CA HIS A 78 17.03 -15.78 12.31
C HIS A 78 16.33 -16.09 13.65
N LYS A 79 15.22 -15.42 13.93
CA LYS A 79 14.47 -15.59 15.19
C LYS A 79 13.35 -16.64 15.08
N PHE A 80 12.94 -16.98 13.87
CA PHE A 80 11.98 -18.06 13.61
C PHE A 80 12.62 -19.47 13.65
N GLN A 81 13.88 -19.59 14.08
CA GLN A 81 14.57 -20.86 14.12
C GLN A 81 14.00 -21.78 15.20
N GLY A 82 13.57 -22.98 14.81
CA GLY A 82 12.99 -23.99 15.72
C GLY A 82 11.48 -23.86 15.95
N ARG A 83 10.81 -22.94 15.24
CA ARG A 83 9.35 -22.81 15.25
C ARG A 83 8.78 -23.16 13.87
N GLU A 84 7.70 -23.92 13.84
CA GLU A 84 6.96 -24.29 12.62
C GLU A 84 5.54 -23.74 12.71
N CYS A 85 4.93 -23.48 11.55
CA CYS A 85 3.54 -23.05 11.39
C CYS A 85 2.89 -23.84 10.26
N ASP A 86 1.57 -23.90 10.24
CA ASP A 86 0.80 -24.60 9.21
C ASP A 86 1.06 -23.96 7.83
N GLU A 87 1.05 -22.63 7.79
CA GLU A 87 1.51 -21.85 6.65
C GLU A 87 2.68 -20.93 7.03
N ILE A 88 3.68 -20.85 6.15
CA ILE A 88 4.73 -19.83 6.22
C ILE A 88 4.70 -18.95 4.98
N VAL A 89 4.68 -17.64 5.21
CA VAL A 89 4.86 -16.61 4.21
C VAL A 89 6.27 -16.04 4.33
N PHE A 90 7.05 -16.09 3.25
CA PHE A 90 8.36 -15.47 3.14
C PHE A 90 8.33 -14.26 2.20
N SER A 91 8.57 -13.07 2.74
CA SER A 91 8.61 -11.79 2.01
C SER A 91 10.05 -11.38 1.73
N THR A 92 10.41 -11.22 0.45
CA THR A 92 11.78 -10.87 0.03
C THR A 92 12.08 -9.38 0.17
N VAL A 93 11.06 -8.52 0.23
CA VAL A 93 11.11 -7.06 0.47
C VAL A 93 11.74 -6.23 -0.65
N LEU A 94 12.67 -6.79 -1.41
CA LEU A 94 13.45 -6.03 -2.39
C LEU A 94 12.62 -5.67 -3.63
N ASP A 95 13.03 -4.57 -4.27
CA ASP A 95 12.49 -4.12 -5.56
C ASP A 95 13.64 -3.84 -6.55
N LYS A 96 13.31 -3.37 -7.76
CA LYS A 96 14.30 -3.08 -8.83
C LYS A 96 15.05 -1.76 -8.64
N LYS A 97 14.93 -1.06 -7.50
CA LYS A 97 15.74 0.16 -7.27
C LYS A 97 17.21 -0.18 -7.22
N ARG A 98 18.05 0.68 -7.80
CA ARG A 98 19.51 0.53 -7.84
C ARG A 98 20.11 0.12 -6.49
N TYR A 99 19.69 0.76 -5.40
CA TYR A 99 20.16 0.43 -4.05
C TYR A 99 19.82 -1.02 -3.66
N ASN A 100 18.59 -1.49 -3.90
CA ASN A 100 18.18 -2.86 -3.59
C ASN A 100 18.82 -3.91 -4.50
N GLN A 101 19.23 -3.50 -5.70
CA GLN A 101 19.92 -4.34 -6.68
C GLN A 101 21.45 -4.37 -6.47
N GLU A 102 21.97 -3.75 -5.41
CA GLU A 102 23.36 -3.91 -5.00
C GLU A 102 23.64 -5.36 -4.60
N ARG A 103 24.73 -5.94 -5.11
CA ARG A 103 25.11 -7.34 -4.87
C ARG A 103 25.06 -7.74 -3.39
N LYS A 104 25.58 -6.89 -2.50
CA LYS A 104 25.55 -7.15 -1.04
C LYS A 104 24.13 -7.35 -0.50
N ARG A 105 23.15 -6.62 -1.02
CA ARG A 105 21.75 -6.69 -0.57
C ARG A 105 21.01 -7.86 -1.19
N LEU A 106 21.24 -8.12 -2.47
CA LEU A 106 20.74 -9.32 -3.13
C LEU A 106 21.30 -10.57 -2.44
N ASP A 107 22.62 -10.69 -2.28
CA ASP A 107 23.28 -11.84 -1.65
C ASP A 107 22.83 -12.05 -0.19
N PHE A 108 22.46 -10.98 0.52
CA PHE A 108 21.92 -11.09 1.89
C PHE A 108 20.53 -11.72 1.93
N VAL A 109 19.65 -11.37 0.98
CA VAL A 109 18.29 -11.93 0.91
C VAL A 109 18.30 -13.29 0.21
N ASP A 110 19.21 -13.49 -0.74
CA ASP A 110 19.41 -14.73 -1.50
C ASP A 110 20.28 -15.76 -0.76
N ASP A 111 20.51 -15.58 0.55
CA ASP A 111 21.31 -16.50 1.36
C ASP A 111 20.61 -17.88 1.47
N PRO A 112 21.28 -18.98 1.08
CA PRO A 112 20.65 -20.31 1.06
C PRO A 112 20.25 -20.82 2.45
N ARG A 113 20.95 -20.41 3.51
CA ARG A 113 20.61 -20.82 4.89
C ARG A 113 19.33 -20.13 5.32
N MET A 114 19.18 -18.85 4.98
CA MET A 114 17.97 -18.08 5.24
C MET A 114 16.75 -18.70 4.54
N ILE A 115 16.90 -19.02 3.25
CA ILE A 115 15.84 -19.62 2.45
C ILE A 115 15.47 -21.01 2.99
N ASN A 116 16.46 -21.85 3.31
CA ASN A 116 16.22 -23.17 3.89
C ASN A 116 15.48 -23.09 5.22
N VAL A 117 15.81 -22.11 6.08
CA VAL A 117 15.06 -21.87 7.31
C VAL A 117 13.62 -21.51 6.97
N ALA A 118 13.38 -20.55 6.09
CA ALA A 118 12.02 -20.12 5.74
C ALA A 118 11.15 -21.27 5.17
N VAL A 119 11.70 -22.06 4.24
CA VAL A 119 10.99 -23.19 3.62
C VAL A 119 10.70 -24.30 4.65
N SER A 120 11.68 -24.65 5.48
CA SER A 120 11.53 -25.72 6.48
C SER A 120 10.60 -25.40 7.66
N ARG A 121 10.03 -24.18 7.71
CA ARG A 121 9.09 -23.80 8.78
C ARG A 121 7.64 -24.09 8.44
N ALA A 122 7.33 -24.36 7.18
CA ALA A 122 5.98 -24.68 6.72
C ALA A 122 5.66 -26.15 6.92
N LYS A 123 4.53 -26.44 7.57
CA LYS A 123 4.01 -27.81 7.69
C LYS A 123 3.16 -28.20 6.48
N HIS A 124 2.26 -27.31 6.06
CA HIS A 124 1.31 -27.55 4.97
C HIS A 124 1.58 -26.65 3.77
N ARG A 125 1.75 -25.33 3.97
CA ARG A 125 1.90 -24.37 2.87
C ARG A 125 3.07 -23.42 3.04
N PHE A 126 3.85 -23.27 1.97
CA PHE A 126 4.88 -22.24 1.83
C PHE A 126 4.49 -21.22 0.75
N THR A 127 4.42 -19.95 1.14
CA THR A 127 4.07 -18.83 0.28
C THR A 127 5.28 -17.91 0.11
N LEU A 128 5.82 -17.81 -1.11
CA LEU A 128 6.86 -16.83 -1.45
C LEU A 128 6.22 -15.54 -1.97
N VAL A 129 6.54 -14.40 -1.35
CA VAL A 129 6.10 -13.07 -1.79
C VAL A 129 7.31 -12.27 -2.24
N THR A 130 7.30 -11.77 -3.48
CA THR A 130 8.44 -11.05 -4.05
C THR A 130 8.02 -10.01 -5.08
N GLY A 131 8.88 -9.02 -5.32
CA GLY A 131 8.70 -8.07 -6.41
C GLY A 131 8.90 -8.69 -7.80
N ASP A 132 8.22 -8.11 -8.80
CA ASP A 132 8.38 -8.48 -10.22
C ASP A 132 9.83 -8.31 -10.69
N GLU A 133 10.37 -9.36 -11.31
CA GLU A 133 11.73 -9.40 -11.88
C GLU A 133 12.86 -8.91 -10.94
N VAL A 134 12.70 -9.08 -9.61
CA VAL A 134 13.73 -8.67 -8.65
C VAL A 134 14.88 -9.67 -8.58
N PHE A 135 14.57 -10.96 -8.66
CA PHE A 135 15.55 -12.06 -8.60
C PHE A 135 15.59 -12.82 -9.93
N THR A 136 16.28 -12.27 -10.92
CA THR A 136 16.37 -12.86 -12.28
C THR A 136 17.67 -13.61 -12.56
N GLY A 137 18.64 -13.59 -11.63
CA GLY A 137 19.89 -14.33 -11.80
C GLY A 137 19.66 -15.84 -11.79
N ASN A 138 19.95 -16.53 -12.90
CA ASN A 138 19.68 -17.96 -13.03
C ASN A 138 20.34 -18.84 -11.95
N ASN A 139 21.46 -18.41 -11.38
CA ASN A 139 22.19 -19.11 -10.31
C ASN A 139 21.81 -18.67 -8.88
N GLY A 140 20.87 -17.73 -8.72
CA GLY A 140 20.39 -17.29 -7.40
C GLY A 140 19.42 -18.29 -6.78
N HIS A 141 19.43 -18.39 -5.45
CA HIS A 141 18.65 -19.38 -4.71
C HIS A 141 17.15 -19.08 -4.72
N ILE A 142 16.75 -17.81 -4.60
CA ILE A 142 15.36 -17.35 -4.73
C ILE A 142 14.88 -17.56 -6.16
N ALA A 143 15.70 -17.26 -7.17
CA ALA A 143 15.34 -17.51 -8.56
C ALA A 143 15.11 -19.02 -8.82
N ALA A 144 15.95 -19.89 -8.24
CA ALA A 144 15.76 -21.34 -8.28
C ALA A 144 14.49 -21.78 -7.54
N LEU A 145 14.21 -21.23 -6.35
CA LEU A 145 13.00 -21.49 -5.59
C LEU A 145 11.74 -21.04 -6.35
N MET A 146 11.76 -19.87 -6.97
CA MET A 146 10.67 -19.40 -7.82
C MET A 146 10.41 -20.37 -8.98
N ARG A 147 11.46 -20.83 -9.68
CA ARG A 147 11.31 -21.85 -10.73
C ARG A 147 10.74 -23.16 -10.21
N TYR A 148 11.17 -23.58 -9.02
CA TYR A 148 10.64 -24.78 -8.37
C TYR A 148 9.14 -24.62 -8.05
N VAL A 149 8.75 -23.50 -7.43
CA VAL A 149 7.34 -23.21 -7.13
C VAL A 149 6.50 -23.14 -8.41
N ILE A 150 6.96 -22.44 -9.44
CA ILE A 150 6.26 -22.36 -10.74
C ILE A 150 6.10 -23.73 -11.39
N TYR A 151 7.06 -24.65 -11.19
CA TYR A 151 7.00 -25.98 -11.78
C TYR A 151 6.07 -26.94 -11.05
N TYR A 152 5.99 -26.86 -9.71
CA TYR A 152 5.26 -27.82 -8.88
C TYR A 152 3.92 -27.32 -8.33
N ALA A 153 3.70 -26.00 -8.26
CA ALA A 153 2.44 -25.46 -7.78
C ALA A 153 1.35 -25.52 -8.86
N GLN A 154 0.09 -25.54 -8.43
CA GLN A 154 -1.06 -25.36 -9.31
C GLN A 154 -1.07 -23.92 -9.86
N ASP A 155 -1.60 -23.72 -11.07
CA ASP A 155 -1.58 -22.42 -11.76
C ASP A 155 -2.28 -21.33 -10.93
N GLU A 156 -3.35 -21.68 -10.22
CA GLU A 156 -4.11 -20.77 -9.34
C GLU A 156 -3.27 -20.25 -8.15
N GLN A 157 -2.19 -20.95 -7.79
CA GLN A 157 -1.28 -20.57 -6.71
C GLN A 157 -0.12 -19.69 -7.20
N ILE A 158 -0.04 -19.40 -8.50
CA ILE A 158 0.92 -18.45 -9.07
C ILE A 158 0.21 -17.13 -9.35
N VAL A 159 0.14 -16.27 -8.35
CA VAL A 159 -0.58 -15.00 -8.44
C VAL A 159 0.38 -13.87 -8.81
N ARG A 160 0.07 -13.15 -9.88
CA ARG A 160 0.86 -12.01 -10.37
C ARG A 160 0.06 -10.72 -10.33
N ALA A 161 0.70 -9.65 -9.87
CA ALA A 161 0.11 -8.34 -9.71
C ALA A 161 -1.28 -8.34 -9.01
N PRO A 162 -1.45 -8.98 -7.83
CA PRO A 162 -2.77 -9.02 -7.17
C PRO A 162 -3.30 -7.62 -6.85
N VAL A 163 -2.38 -6.69 -6.59
CA VAL A 163 -2.69 -5.29 -6.30
C VAL A 163 -1.92 -4.38 -7.25
N VAL A 164 -2.67 -3.57 -8.00
CA VAL A 164 -2.17 -2.47 -8.84
C VAL A 164 -2.72 -1.17 -8.28
N SER A 165 -1.85 -0.18 -8.04
CA SER A 165 -2.26 1.14 -7.53
C SER A 165 -2.20 2.16 -8.64
N ALA A 166 -3.12 3.13 -8.63
CA ALA A 166 -3.04 4.30 -9.51
C ALA A 166 -1.69 5.02 -9.42
N PHE A 167 -1.08 5.05 -8.23
CA PHE A 167 0.24 5.67 -8.03
C PHE A 167 1.40 4.87 -8.62
N ASP A 168 1.19 3.66 -9.11
CA ASP A 168 2.22 2.92 -9.84
C ASP A 168 2.60 3.64 -11.15
N LEU A 169 1.74 4.53 -11.67
CA LEU A 169 2.04 5.45 -12.77
C LEU A 169 3.21 6.41 -12.48
N LEU A 170 3.64 6.53 -11.23
CA LEU A 170 4.81 7.31 -10.83
C LEU A 170 6.13 6.54 -11.10
N TYR A 171 6.06 5.23 -11.30
CA TYR A 171 7.21 4.41 -11.63
C TYR A 171 7.51 4.44 -13.14
N ARG A 172 8.78 4.17 -13.48
CA ARG A 172 9.23 4.08 -14.87
C ARG A 172 8.56 2.92 -15.61
N GLU A 173 8.39 1.80 -14.92
CA GLU A 173 7.68 0.61 -15.39
C GLU A 173 6.44 0.43 -14.52
N TYR A 174 5.29 0.22 -15.15
CA TYR A 174 4.00 0.04 -14.49
C TYR A 174 3.13 -0.93 -15.30
N ASP A 175 2.03 -1.40 -14.69
CA ASP A 175 1.12 -2.36 -15.30
C ASP A 175 0.27 -1.75 -16.43
N GLN A 176 0.09 -2.46 -17.55
CA GLN A 176 -0.64 -1.95 -18.71
C GLN A 176 -2.12 -1.65 -18.42
N SER A 177 -2.70 -2.26 -17.39
CA SER A 177 -4.04 -1.92 -16.90
C SER A 177 -4.21 -0.42 -16.59
N LEU A 178 -3.13 0.27 -16.21
CA LEU A 178 -3.13 1.70 -15.90
C LEU A 178 -3.05 2.61 -17.14
N ALA A 179 -2.91 2.06 -18.35
CA ALA A 179 -2.80 2.86 -19.59
C ALA A 179 -4.04 3.75 -19.80
N ARG A 180 -5.24 3.23 -19.50
CA ARG A 180 -6.50 4.00 -19.60
C ARG A 180 -6.54 5.16 -18.62
N LEU A 181 -6.05 4.96 -17.39
CA LEU A 181 -5.96 6.03 -16.39
C LEU A 181 -4.94 7.08 -16.82
N ASN A 182 -3.75 6.65 -17.23
CA ASN A 182 -2.67 7.54 -17.68
C ASN A 182 -3.11 8.44 -18.84
N ALA A 183 -3.86 7.91 -19.81
CA ALA A 183 -4.38 8.68 -20.95
C ALA A 183 -5.43 9.73 -20.57
N ARG A 184 -6.06 9.62 -19.39
CA ARG A 184 -7.08 10.56 -18.89
C ARG A 184 -6.49 11.64 -17.98
N LEU A 185 -5.23 11.52 -17.57
CA LEU A 185 -4.57 12.53 -16.76
C LEU A 185 -4.47 13.85 -17.52
N ARG A 186 -4.63 14.96 -16.80
CA ARG A 186 -4.58 16.30 -17.39
C ARG A 186 -3.40 17.05 -16.81
N LEU A 187 -2.50 17.52 -17.67
CA LEU A 187 -1.31 18.29 -17.25
C LEU A 187 -1.66 19.60 -16.54
N LYS A 188 -2.85 20.16 -16.82
CA LYS A 188 -3.32 21.39 -16.17
C LYS A 188 -3.78 21.20 -14.73
N ASP A 189 -4.01 19.96 -14.28
CA ASP A 189 -4.51 19.70 -12.92
C ASP A 189 -3.41 19.94 -11.87
N SER A 190 -2.15 19.69 -12.22
CA SER A 190 -1.00 20.00 -11.36
C SER A 190 0.31 19.80 -12.12
N ARG A 191 1.40 20.41 -11.65
CA ARG A 191 2.75 20.07 -12.09
C ARG A 191 3.21 18.70 -11.60
N TYR A 192 2.60 18.18 -10.54
CA TYR A 192 2.94 16.90 -9.93
C TYR A 192 2.04 15.79 -10.47
N LYS A 193 2.63 14.74 -11.03
CA LYS A 193 1.88 13.61 -11.58
C LYS A 193 1.01 12.91 -10.53
N SER A 194 1.44 12.87 -9.27
CA SER A 194 0.67 12.31 -8.16
C SER A 194 -0.65 13.06 -7.93
N GLU A 195 -0.62 14.39 -7.96
CA GLU A 195 -1.82 15.23 -7.86
C GLU A 195 -2.70 15.10 -9.12
N GLN A 196 -2.11 14.98 -10.32
CA GLN A 196 -2.89 14.70 -11.55
C GLN A 196 -3.68 13.39 -11.44
N ILE A 197 -3.06 12.34 -10.86
CA ILE A 197 -3.71 11.05 -10.60
C ILE A 197 -4.86 11.22 -9.61
N ALA A 198 -4.61 11.86 -8.46
CA ALA A 198 -5.64 12.10 -7.44
C ALA A 198 -6.81 12.94 -8.00
N ALA A 199 -6.52 14.00 -8.75
CA ALA A 199 -7.52 14.84 -9.40
C ALA A 199 -8.39 14.05 -10.40
N GLN A 200 -7.79 13.15 -11.16
CA GLN A 200 -8.53 12.29 -12.09
C GLN A 200 -9.44 11.29 -11.34
N ILE A 201 -8.96 10.67 -10.26
CA ILE A 201 -9.77 9.78 -9.42
C ILE A 201 -10.92 10.55 -8.79
N LEU A 202 -10.66 11.73 -8.21
CA LEU A 202 -11.70 12.60 -7.63
C LEU A 202 -12.77 12.99 -8.65
N ARG A 203 -12.38 13.34 -9.88
CA ARG A 203 -13.33 13.62 -10.95
C ARG A 203 -14.19 12.41 -11.31
N GLN A 204 -13.67 11.19 -11.20
CA GLN A 204 -14.46 9.97 -11.41
C GLN A 204 -15.44 9.75 -10.26
N VAL A 205 -14.97 9.79 -9.01
CA VAL A 205 -15.83 9.59 -7.82
C VAL A 205 -16.97 10.62 -7.78
N LEU A 206 -16.65 11.91 -8.00
CA LEU A 206 -17.63 13.00 -7.96
C LEU A 206 -18.56 13.05 -9.18
N SER A 207 -18.33 12.25 -10.21
CA SER A 207 -19.23 12.14 -11.36
C SER A 207 -20.48 11.29 -11.09
N THR A 208 -20.51 10.59 -9.95
CA THR A 208 -21.68 9.82 -9.50
C THR A 208 -22.83 10.74 -9.09
N SER A 209 -24.08 10.33 -9.33
CA SER A 209 -25.29 11.11 -9.00
C SER A 209 -25.39 11.42 -7.51
N ALA A 210 -24.97 10.48 -6.65
CA ALA A 210 -24.91 10.66 -5.20
C ALA A 210 -24.00 11.83 -4.76
N CYS A 211 -23.01 12.21 -5.59
CA CYS A 211 -22.07 13.28 -5.30
C CYS A 211 -22.42 14.62 -5.98
N HIS A 212 -23.61 14.76 -6.59
CA HIS A 212 -23.97 15.98 -7.34
C HIS A 212 -23.90 17.26 -6.50
N ALA A 213 -24.17 17.17 -5.19
CA ALA A 213 -24.11 18.30 -4.25
C ALA A 213 -22.67 18.72 -3.90
N LEU A 214 -21.65 17.98 -4.33
CA LEU A 214 -20.25 18.23 -3.98
C LEU A 214 -19.49 18.85 -5.16
N MET A 215 -18.46 19.63 -4.83
CA MET A 215 -17.42 20.05 -5.77
C MET A 215 -16.05 19.98 -5.10
N VAL A 216 -15.00 20.01 -5.91
CA VAL A 216 -13.61 20.04 -5.43
C VAL A 216 -12.88 21.24 -6.02
N HIS A 217 -12.04 21.87 -5.20
CA HIS A 217 -11.04 22.84 -5.63
C HIS A 217 -9.65 22.35 -5.24
N ASP A 218 -8.70 22.56 -6.13
CA ASP A 218 -7.29 22.25 -5.94
C ASP A 218 -6.52 23.47 -5.39
N GLN A 219 -5.42 23.20 -4.68
CA GLN A 219 -4.44 24.21 -4.23
C GLN A 219 -5.05 25.38 -3.43
N VAL A 220 -5.96 25.07 -2.51
CA VAL A 220 -6.66 26.07 -1.69
C VAL A 220 -5.83 26.43 -0.46
N LYS A 221 -5.74 27.72 -0.11
CA LYS A 221 -5.02 28.13 1.12
C LYS A 221 -5.73 27.64 2.38
N LEU A 222 -4.97 27.17 3.37
CA LEU A 222 -5.52 26.61 4.61
C LEU A 222 -6.37 27.62 5.40
N ASP A 223 -6.02 28.91 5.34
CA ASP A 223 -6.79 30.00 5.95
C ASP A 223 -8.12 30.34 5.24
N GLN A 224 -8.34 29.80 4.03
CA GLN A 224 -9.63 29.85 3.33
C GLN A 224 -10.50 28.64 3.64
N VAL A 225 -9.90 27.55 4.14
CA VAL A 225 -10.61 26.32 4.52
C VAL A 225 -11.01 26.38 6.00
N ALA A 226 -10.08 26.79 6.87
CA ALA A 226 -10.25 26.88 8.30
C ALA A 226 -10.13 28.34 8.76
N SER A 227 -11.03 28.76 9.66
CA SER A 227 -11.01 30.14 10.19
C SER A 227 -9.80 30.35 11.11
N PRO A 228 -9.00 31.42 10.93
CA PRO A 228 -7.94 31.78 11.88
C PRO A 228 -8.46 32.09 13.30
N ASN A 229 -9.76 32.34 13.43
CA ASN A 229 -10.45 32.60 14.69
C ASN A 229 -11.02 31.33 15.34
N THR A 230 -10.76 30.14 14.78
CA THR A 230 -11.18 28.87 15.38
C THR A 230 -10.64 28.77 16.82
N PRO A 231 -11.50 28.51 17.82
CA PRO A 231 -11.07 28.36 19.21
C PRO A 231 -10.02 27.26 19.38
N GLY A 232 -9.04 27.47 20.26
CA GLY A 232 -8.00 26.49 20.56
C GLY A 232 -6.83 26.44 19.57
N LEU A 233 -6.80 27.29 18.54
CA LEU A 233 -5.60 27.48 17.71
C LEU A 233 -4.49 28.18 18.50
N THR A 234 -3.26 27.67 18.33
CA THR A 234 -2.02 28.28 18.83
C THR A 234 -1.49 29.34 17.86
N ASP A 235 -0.60 30.21 18.32
CA ASP A 235 0.04 31.21 17.45
C ASP A 235 0.85 30.55 16.32
N ARG A 236 1.49 29.41 16.62
CA ARG A 236 2.24 28.63 15.63
C ARG A 236 1.32 28.09 14.52
N GLU A 237 0.13 27.61 14.88
CA GLU A 237 -0.87 27.15 13.91
C GLU A 237 -1.40 28.30 13.07
N ARG A 238 -1.77 29.43 13.67
CA ARG A 238 -2.20 30.64 12.93
C ARG A 238 -1.16 31.11 11.93
N ALA A 239 0.11 31.19 12.35
CA ALA A 239 1.21 31.57 11.46
C ALA A 239 1.45 30.52 10.35
N PHE A 240 1.19 29.24 10.62
CA PHE A 240 1.30 28.19 9.62
C PHE A 240 0.19 28.26 8.57
N MET A 241 -1.05 28.58 8.97
CA MET A 241 -2.20 28.68 8.06
C MET A 241 -1.95 29.66 6.91
N ALA A 242 -1.36 30.83 7.19
CA ALA A 242 -1.11 31.89 6.20
C ALA A 242 -0.15 31.48 5.06
N ARG A 243 0.61 30.39 5.23
CA ARG A 243 1.61 29.90 4.26
C ARG A 243 1.37 28.47 3.79
N ALA A 244 0.28 27.84 4.24
CA ALA A 244 -0.05 26.46 3.91
C ALA A 244 -1.21 26.43 2.92
N SER A 245 -1.15 25.47 1.99
CA SER A 245 -2.26 25.11 1.11
C SER A 245 -2.63 23.64 1.32
N CYS A 246 -3.84 23.31 0.89
CA CYS A 246 -4.36 21.97 0.76
C CYS A 246 -4.40 21.59 -0.71
N ASP A 247 -4.00 20.35 -1.03
CA ASP A 247 -3.95 19.89 -2.41
C ASP A 247 -5.35 19.84 -3.03
N PHE A 248 -6.33 19.31 -2.29
CA PHE A 248 -7.73 19.31 -2.68
C PHE A 248 -8.65 19.59 -1.49
N VAL A 249 -9.69 20.37 -1.72
CA VAL A 249 -10.73 20.68 -0.75
C VAL A 249 -12.09 20.41 -1.36
N ILE A 250 -12.89 19.61 -0.66
CA ILE A 250 -14.25 19.24 -1.03
C ILE A 250 -15.20 20.23 -0.37
N TYR A 251 -16.16 20.73 -1.15
CA TYR A 251 -17.19 21.66 -0.70
C TYR A 251 -18.58 21.17 -1.05
N PHE A 252 -19.58 21.57 -0.26
CA PHE A 252 -20.95 21.62 -0.77
C PHE A 252 -21.09 22.70 -1.85
N ARG A 253 -21.84 22.40 -2.90
CA ARG A 253 -22.16 23.32 -4.01
C ARG A 253 -22.88 24.56 -3.53
N VAL A 254 -23.91 24.34 -2.71
CA VAL A 254 -24.67 25.39 -2.07
C VAL A 254 -23.93 25.82 -0.79
N GLY A 255 -23.80 27.13 -0.58
CA GLY A 255 -23.14 27.69 0.61
C GLY A 255 -21.61 27.65 0.60
N LYS A 256 -20.97 26.88 -0.30
CA LYS A 256 -19.50 26.79 -0.42
C LYS A 256 -18.81 26.43 0.89
N ILE A 257 -19.44 25.56 1.68
CA ILE A 257 -18.92 25.11 2.98
C ILE A 257 -17.89 24.00 2.73
N PRO A 258 -16.64 24.12 3.21
CA PRO A 258 -15.64 23.06 3.12
C PRO A 258 -16.01 21.90 4.06
N VAL A 259 -15.94 20.68 3.56
CA VAL A 259 -16.33 19.47 4.31
C VAL A 259 -15.19 18.49 4.51
N GLY A 260 -14.26 18.42 3.56
CA GLY A 260 -13.14 17.49 3.61
C GLY A 260 -11.93 18.00 2.84
N VAL A 261 -10.75 17.59 3.29
CA VAL A 261 -9.46 17.88 2.67
C VAL A 261 -8.81 16.57 2.23
N ILE A 262 -8.19 16.58 1.06
CA ILE A 262 -7.33 15.49 0.60
C ILE A 262 -5.93 16.04 0.33
N GLU A 263 -4.92 15.38 0.89
CA GLU A 263 -3.50 15.67 0.69
C GLU A 263 -2.83 14.48 -0.02
N VAL A 264 -1.97 14.76 -0.99
CA VAL A 264 -1.23 13.74 -1.74
C VAL A 264 0.23 13.72 -1.29
N ASP A 265 0.55 12.74 -0.46
CA ASP A 265 1.85 12.62 0.18
C ASP A 265 2.84 11.84 -0.71
N GLY A 266 3.87 12.53 -1.20
CA GLY A 266 4.96 11.96 -1.99
C GLY A 266 5.86 10.98 -1.21
N GLY A 267 6.84 10.38 -1.89
CA GLY A 267 7.77 9.43 -1.26
C GLY A 267 8.79 10.03 -0.29
N SER A 268 8.77 11.35 -0.03
CA SER A 268 9.71 12.08 0.82
C SER A 268 9.13 12.49 2.19
N HIS A 269 7.95 11.98 2.57
CA HIS A 269 7.24 12.40 3.78
C HIS A 269 7.84 11.87 5.10
N ASP A 270 8.84 10.98 5.03
CA ASP A 270 9.54 10.47 6.21
C ASP A 270 10.51 11.49 6.85
N ARG A 271 10.58 12.73 6.33
CA ARG A 271 11.43 13.76 6.94
C ARG A 271 10.73 14.39 8.16
N PRO A 272 11.44 14.60 9.29
CA PRO A 272 10.86 15.14 10.51
C PRO A 272 10.17 16.50 10.34
N ASP A 273 10.68 17.34 9.44
CA ASP A 273 10.08 18.65 9.13
C ASP A 273 8.74 18.51 8.43
N GLN A 274 8.61 17.57 7.49
CA GLN A 274 7.35 17.29 6.82
C GLN A 274 6.33 16.69 7.79
N ALA A 275 6.74 15.72 8.61
CA ALA A 275 5.89 15.15 9.67
C ALA A 275 5.37 16.22 10.65
N ALA A 276 6.22 17.17 11.04
CA ALA A 276 5.81 18.27 11.93
C ALA A 276 4.81 19.23 11.25
N ARG A 277 4.99 19.53 9.96
CA ARG A 277 4.05 20.35 9.18
C ARG A 277 2.72 19.63 8.99
N ASP A 278 2.78 18.33 8.74
CA ASP A 278 1.61 17.48 8.58
C ASP A 278 0.81 17.39 9.88
N ALA A 279 1.48 17.24 11.03
CA ALA A 279 0.83 17.26 12.34
C ALA A 279 0.14 18.61 12.64
N LEU A 280 0.78 19.74 12.29
CA LEU A 280 0.16 21.07 12.43
C LEU A 280 -1.09 21.19 11.57
N LYS A 281 -1.02 20.79 10.29
CA LYS A 281 -2.15 20.83 9.36
C LYS A 281 -3.31 19.98 9.86
N ASN A 282 -3.02 18.75 10.29
CA ASN A 282 -4.03 17.84 10.84
C ASN A 282 -4.68 18.43 12.10
N GLY A 283 -3.89 19.03 13.00
CA GLY A 283 -4.41 19.68 14.21
C GLY A 283 -5.34 20.86 13.92
N ILE A 284 -4.99 21.71 12.93
CA ILE A 284 -5.82 22.85 12.50
C ILE A 284 -7.15 22.38 11.94
N LEU A 285 -7.13 21.39 11.03
CA LEU A 285 -8.35 20.87 10.41
C LEU A 285 -9.24 20.18 11.44
N ALA A 286 -8.67 19.39 12.36
CA ALA A 286 -9.40 18.76 13.45
C ALA A 286 -10.11 19.78 14.36
N LYS A 287 -9.41 20.85 14.78
CA LYS A 287 -10.01 21.95 15.57
C LYS A 287 -11.13 22.69 14.82
N SER A 288 -11.06 22.68 13.50
CA SER A 288 -12.05 23.31 12.62
C SER A 288 -13.17 22.35 12.21
N GLY A 289 -13.18 21.11 12.72
CA GLY A 289 -14.19 20.10 12.39
C GLY A 289 -14.14 19.59 10.95
N ILE A 290 -13.00 19.73 10.27
CA ILE A 290 -12.83 19.33 8.87
C ILE A 290 -12.04 18.03 8.82
N LEU A 291 -12.59 17.03 8.12
CA LEU A 291 -11.94 15.74 7.95
C LEU A 291 -10.80 15.84 6.93
N ILE A 292 -9.75 15.06 7.13
CA ILE A 292 -8.59 14.99 6.24
C ILE A 292 -8.30 13.54 5.84
N LEU A 293 -8.11 13.32 4.54
CA LEU A 293 -7.58 12.08 3.97
C LEU A 293 -6.18 12.34 3.41
N ARG A 294 -5.20 11.55 3.83
CA ARG A 294 -3.85 11.55 3.27
C ARG A 294 -3.64 10.36 2.36
N LEU A 295 -3.25 10.64 1.12
CA LEU A 295 -2.98 9.64 0.09
C LEU A 295 -1.48 9.50 -0.09
N ARG A 296 -0.86 8.50 0.53
CA ARG A 296 0.56 8.27 0.35
C ARG A 296 0.79 7.55 -0.98
N THR A 297 1.76 8.02 -1.74
CA THR A 297 2.14 7.45 -3.06
C THR A 297 2.67 6.02 -3.02
N VAL A 298 2.87 5.44 -1.83
CA VAL A 298 3.25 4.04 -1.62
C VAL A 298 2.06 3.13 -1.31
N GLU A 299 0.88 3.69 -1.04
CA GLU A 299 -0.33 2.94 -0.71
C GLU A 299 -1.06 2.47 -1.97
N SER A 300 -1.96 1.51 -1.76
CA SER A 300 -2.88 0.97 -2.75
C SER A 300 -4.33 1.32 -2.41
N ARG A 301 -5.29 0.82 -3.23
CA ARG A 301 -6.73 1.03 -3.05
C ARG A 301 -7.11 2.51 -2.94
N ILE A 302 -6.43 3.36 -3.72
CA ILE A 302 -6.58 4.83 -3.63
C ILE A 302 -7.98 5.26 -4.05
N GLU A 303 -8.52 4.62 -5.08
CA GLU A 303 -9.87 4.84 -5.59
C GLU A 303 -10.94 4.55 -4.52
N GLU A 304 -10.84 3.39 -3.86
CA GLU A 304 -11.73 2.97 -2.78
C GLU A 304 -11.68 3.96 -1.62
N ARG A 305 -10.48 4.31 -1.14
CA ARG A 305 -10.30 5.25 -0.04
C ARG A 305 -10.86 6.64 -0.33
N VAL A 306 -10.69 7.13 -1.56
CA VAL A 306 -11.29 8.41 -1.97
C VAL A 306 -12.82 8.29 -2.03
N ALA A 307 -13.35 7.20 -2.56
CA ALA A 307 -14.79 6.96 -2.63
C ALA A 307 -15.42 6.90 -1.23
N GLU A 308 -14.86 6.10 -0.32
CA GLU A 308 -15.30 5.99 1.08
C GLU A 308 -15.24 7.34 1.80
N PHE A 309 -14.17 8.09 1.61
CA PHE A 309 -14.03 9.41 2.22
C PHE A 309 -15.09 10.39 1.75
N VAL A 310 -15.36 10.43 0.43
CA VAL A 310 -16.37 11.30 -0.19
C VAL A 310 -17.79 10.86 0.18
N ALA A 311 -18.03 9.55 0.35
CA ALA A 311 -19.35 8.98 0.65
C ALA A 311 -19.97 9.52 1.95
N GLN A 312 -19.15 10.02 2.88
CA GLN A 312 -19.61 10.68 4.12
C GLN A 312 -20.52 11.89 3.87
N TRP A 313 -20.45 12.51 2.68
CA TRP A 313 -21.27 13.65 2.29
C TRP A 313 -22.08 13.40 1.02
N ALA A 314 -22.10 12.17 0.52
CA ALA A 314 -22.94 11.80 -0.60
C ALA A 314 -24.42 11.77 -0.17
N SER A 315 -25.31 12.13 -1.08
CA SER A 315 -26.75 11.92 -0.87
C SER A 315 -27.02 10.41 -0.87
N PRO A 316 -27.93 9.90 -0.01
CA PRO A 316 -28.40 8.53 -0.14
C PRO A 316 -28.95 8.34 -1.56
N ALA A 317 -28.64 7.19 -2.18
CA ALA A 317 -29.24 6.85 -3.46
C ALA A 317 -30.76 6.93 -3.29
N GLN A 318 -31.42 7.76 -4.11
CA GLN A 318 -32.86 7.65 -4.24
C GLN A 318 -33.08 6.38 -5.04
N ASP A 319 -33.52 5.31 -4.36
CA ASP A 319 -34.10 4.15 -5.02
C ASP A 319 -35.31 4.66 -5.84
N GLU A 320 -35.19 4.69 -7.17
CA GLU A 320 -36.32 4.77 -8.09
C GLU A 320 -36.85 3.37 -8.40
#